data_AF-A0A329KNJ0-F1
#
_entry.id   AF-A0A329KNJ0-F1
#
_cell.length_a   1.000
_cell.length_b   1.000
_cell.length_c   1.000
_cell.angle_alpha   90.00
_cell.angle_beta   90.00
_cell.angle_gamma   90.00
#
_symmetry.space_group_name_H-M   'P 1'
#
loop_
_entity.id
_entity.type
_entity.pdbx_description
1 polymer ?
#
loop_
_entity_poly.entity_id
_entity_poly.type
_entity_poly.pdbx_seq_one_letter_code
_entity_poly.pdbx_strand_id
1 'polypeptide(L)'
;MSGTIRIHNVDYPVDVRAELEDYGWTRDNWTNPRRFQASSPFRYDKNPSFFVDTDESSEYFGCWSDSAADDPEWRSGNFTKLLAFLRNETYAEAAEYLALKYGEQPEDDALPLRTKKLPNLAQEYRPIALSTLERYKRAEACPYLTGRCVSADVQRMMRVGYDAERKAVVIPWFNADGTLGNVKFRKVAEKTFWYTKGGRPIREMLYGIDIVYRRNVTRACIVEAEIDAMTLMSAGMAAIATGGATFTEDKRRLIVQSPLEEIVIVRDNDRAGRRWRNEIYEALRKDIRISFATIPVVPLSVKDPNEYAQAYGVGALRAVLLRRLRPIATLRGGLCDMM
;
A
#
# COMPACT_ATOMS: atom_id res chain seq x y z
N MET A 1 19.07 -11.96 -13.54
CA MET A 1 20.36 -12.27 -12.89
C MET A 1 20.05 -12.39 -11.42
N SER A 2 20.15 -13.61 -10.89
CA SER A 2 19.59 -13.98 -9.58
C SER A 2 20.72 -14.33 -8.61
N GLY A 3 20.81 -13.60 -7.50
CA GLY A 3 21.67 -13.95 -6.37
C GLY A 3 20.85 -14.54 -5.22
N THR A 4 21.52 -15.07 -4.21
CA THR A 4 20.86 -15.84 -3.15
C THR A 4 20.54 -14.98 -1.93
N ILE A 5 19.28 -14.98 -1.49
CA ILE A 5 18.83 -14.28 -0.28
C ILE A 5 18.29 -15.28 0.73
N ARG A 6 18.78 -15.18 1.98
CA ARG A 6 18.34 -16.04 3.07
C ARG A 6 17.06 -15.53 3.73
N ILE A 7 15.99 -16.31 3.64
CA ILE A 7 14.69 -16.05 4.27
C ILE A 7 14.34 -17.26 5.14
N HIS A 8 14.18 -17.07 6.45
CA HIS A 8 13.86 -18.17 7.38
C HIS A 8 14.79 -19.40 7.28
N ASN A 9 16.10 -19.18 7.12
CA ASN A 9 17.12 -20.22 6.93
C ASN A 9 17.03 -21.00 5.61
N VAL A 10 16.23 -20.54 4.65
CA VAL A 10 16.17 -21.07 3.29
C VAL A 10 16.75 -20.02 2.34
N ASP A 11 17.60 -20.48 1.44
CA ASP A 11 18.32 -19.67 0.48
C ASP A 11 17.52 -19.64 -0.84
N TYR A 12 17.05 -18.45 -1.26
CA TYR A 12 16.22 -18.26 -2.46
C TYR A 12 16.98 -17.49 -3.55
N PRO A 13 16.95 -17.94 -4.81
CA PRO A 13 17.56 -17.22 -5.94
C PRO A 13 16.67 -16.03 -6.36
N VAL A 14 16.91 -14.85 -5.78
CA VAL A 14 16.09 -13.64 -6.00
C VAL A 14 16.78 -12.69 -6.99
N ASP A 15 16.03 -12.24 -7.99
CA ASP A 15 16.45 -11.14 -8.88
C ASP A 15 16.12 -9.79 -8.24
N VAL A 16 17.05 -9.30 -7.41
CA VAL A 16 16.91 -8.02 -6.67
C VAL A 16 16.71 -6.84 -7.62
N ARG A 17 17.36 -6.85 -8.78
CA ARG A 17 17.28 -5.75 -9.74
C ARG A 17 15.88 -5.66 -10.35
N ALA A 18 15.34 -6.77 -10.82
CA ALA A 18 14.01 -6.82 -11.42
C ALA A 18 12.92 -6.34 -10.43
N GLU A 19 13.04 -6.71 -9.14
CA GLU A 19 12.13 -6.24 -8.10
C GLU A 19 12.22 -4.74 -7.86
N LEU A 20 13.43 -4.17 -7.80
CA LEU A 20 13.61 -2.75 -7.51
C LEU A 20 13.23 -1.85 -8.69
N GLU A 21 13.45 -2.29 -9.93
CA GLU A 21 13.11 -1.53 -11.15
C GLU A 21 11.61 -1.24 -11.29
N ASP A 22 10.75 -2.02 -10.63
CA ASP A 22 9.30 -1.81 -10.68
C ASP A 22 8.81 -0.61 -9.87
N TYR A 23 9.65 -0.05 -8.99
CA TYR A 23 9.29 1.07 -8.11
C TYR A 23 9.83 2.42 -8.60
N GLY A 24 9.10 3.50 -8.32
CA GLY A 24 9.46 4.87 -8.69
C GLY A 24 10.50 5.47 -7.76
N TRP A 25 11.78 5.21 -8.01
CA TRP A 25 12.88 5.77 -7.24
C TRP A 25 13.16 7.23 -7.58
N THR A 26 13.67 7.98 -6.60
CA THR A 26 14.15 9.35 -6.83
C THR A 26 15.67 9.32 -6.93
N ARG A 27 16.23 9.84 -8.04
CA ARG A 27 17.67 9.87 -8.33
C ARG A 27 18.31 8.47 -8.27
N ASP A 28 17.67 7.52 -8.92
CA ASP A 28 18.23 6.18 -9.08
C ASP A 28 19.48 6.17 -9.94
N ASN A 29 20.43 5.34 -9.54
CA ASN A 29 21.67 5.12 -10.25
C ASN A 29 21.94 3.61 -10.34
N TRP A 30 21.90 3.11 -11.57
CA TRP A 30 22.17 1.73 -11.97
C TRP A 30 23.52 1.56 -12.68
N THR A 31 24.36 2.59 -12.72
CA THR A 31 25.63 2.57 -13.47
C THR A 31 26.60 1.53 -12.93
N ASN A 32 26.52 1.20 -11.64
CA ASN A 32 27.33 0.13 -11.05
C ASN A 32 26.53 -1.20 -11.04
N PRO A 33 26.98 -2.26 -11.73
CA PRO A 33 26.28 -3.55 -11.72
C PRO A 33 26.27 -4.22 -10.35
N ARG A 34 27.17 -3.83 -9.44
CA ARG A 34 27.33 -4.40 -8.10
C ARG A 34 26.60 -3.60 -7.01
N ARG A 35 26.03 -2.44 -7.35
CA ARG A 35 25.38 -1.59 -6.35
C ARG A 35 24.29 -0.71 -6.97
N PHE A 36 23.10 -0.79 -6.40
CA PHE A 36 22.04 0.16 -6.64
C PHE A 36 22.13 1.33 -5.64
N GLN A 37 21.97 2.57 -6.11
CA GLN A 37 21.94 3.76 -5.25
C GLN A 37 20.75 4.65 -5.60
N ALA A 38 20.06 5.17 -4.58
CA ALA A 38 18.95 6.10 -4.76
C ALA A 38 18.78 7.03 -3.54
N SER A 39 17.87 8.00 -3.63
CA SER A 39 17.36 8.69 -2.43
C SER A 39 16.59 7.73 -1.54
N SER A 40 16.69 7.92 -0.23
CA SER A 40 16.07 7.01 0.73
C SER A 40 14.55 6.93 0.62
N PRO A 41 13.96 5.71 0.55
CA PRO A 41 12.52 5.52 0.52
C PRO A 41 11.89 5.72 1.91
N PHE A 42 12.68 5.63 2.99
CA PHE A 42 12.23 5.65 4.39
C PHE A 42 12.09 7.06 4.97
N ARG A 43 12.71 8.06 4.33
CA ARG A 43 12.72 9.46 4.79
C ARG A 43 12.47 10.43 3.64
N TYR A 44 12.32 11.70 3.98
CA TYR A 44 12.23 12.77 2.99
C TYR A 44 13.63 13.19 2.58
N ASP A 45 14.19 12.43 1.64
CA ASP A 45 15.57 12.58 1.21
C ASP A 45 15.68 13.27 -0.15
N LYS A 46 16.63 14.20 -0.26
CA LYS A 46 16.96 14.86 -1.53
C LYS A 46 18.24 14.32 -2.15
N ASN A 47 19.14 13.71 -1.37
CA ASN A 47 20.46 13.29 -1.84
C ASN A 47 20.60 11.77 -1.73
N PRO A 48 21.20 11.08 -2.71
CA PRO A 48 21.24 9.61 -2.71
C PRO A 48 22.08 9.02 -1.57
N SER A 49 21.46 8.66 -0.44
CA SER A 49 22.11 8.01 0.71
C SER A 49 21.80 6.52 0.84
N PHE A 50 20.81 6.04 0.09
CA PHE A 50 20.33 4.67 0.17
C PHE A 50 21.05 3.83 -0.87
N PHE A 51 21.50 2.65 -0.45
CA PHE A 51 22.09 1.69 -1.36
C PHE A 51 21.65 0.26 -1.07
N VAL A 52 21.62 -0.54 -2.12
CA VAL A 52 21.39 -1.99 -2.07
C VAL A 52 22.58 -2.66 -2.74
N ASP A 53 23.14 -3.66 -2.07
CA ASP A 53 24.17 -4.52 -2.65
C ASP A 53 23.52 -5.49 -3.65
N THR A 54 23.96 -5.42 -4.91
CA THR A 54 23.47 -6.28 -6.00
C THR A 54 24.59 -7.20 -6.51
N ASP A 55 25.72 -7.29 -5.80
CA ASP A 55 26.80 -8.19 -6.15
C ASP A 55 26.49 -9.63 -5.72
N GLU A 56 26.26 -10.51 -6.69
CA GLU A 56 25.93 -11.93 -6.47
C GLU A 56 27.03 -12.68 -5.68
N SER A 57 28.26 -12.17 -5.68
CA SER A 57 29.40 -12.74 -4.94
C SER A 57 29.52 -12.21 -3.49
N SER A 58 28.73 -11.21 -3.12
CA SER A 58 28.76 -10.60 -1.79
C SER A 58 27.96 -11.41 -0.78
N GLU A 59 28.52 -11.63 0.41
CA GLU A 59 27.78 -12.18 1.56
C GLU A 59 26.59 -11.28 1.97
N TYR A 60 26.59 -10.02 1.54
CA TYR A 60 25.56 -9.04 1.80
C TYR A 60 24.59 -8.84 0.62
N PHE A 61 24.56 -9.75 -0.36
CA PHE A 61 23.65 -9.65 -1.50
C PHE A 61 22.19 -9.38 -1.05
N GLY A 62 21.58 -8.34 -1.61
CA GLY A 62 20.23 -7.89 -1.27
C GLY A 62 20.10 -7.13 0.06
N CYS A 63 21.15 -7.02 0.86
CA CYS A 63 21.17 -6.14 2.01
C CYS A 63 21.20 -4.69 1.56
N TRP A 64 20.53 -3.84 2.33
CA TRP A 64 20.45 -2.42 2.06
C TRP A 64 20.94 -1.63 3.27
N SER A 65 21.40 -0.42 2.99
CA SER A 65 21.81 0.53 4.03
C SER A 65 21.47 1.95 3.61
N ASP A 66 21.07 2.73 4.61
CA ASP A 66 20.84 4.17 4.52
C ASP A 66 21.78 4.86 5.50
N SER A 67 22.83 5.49 4.96
CA SER A 67 23.90 6.10 5.77
C SER A 67 23.44 7.33 6.55
N ALA A 68 22.29 7.91 6.20
CA ALA A 68 21.74 9.11 6.80
C ALA A 68 20.37 8.87 7.47
N ALA A 69 20.09 7.62 7.86
CA ALA A 69 18.92 7.30 8.66
C ALA A 69 19.10 7.74 10.13
N ASP A 70 18.13 8.48 10.66
CA ASP A 70 18.08 8.89 12.07
C ASP A 70 17.69 7.71 13.00
N ASP A 71 16.91 6.76 12.50
CA ASP A 71 16.54 5.55 13.23
C ASP A 71 17.57 4.42 13.02
N PRO A 72 18.24 3.94 14.08
CA PRO A 72 19.14 2.79 14.01
C PRO A 72 18.51 1.53 13.37
N GLU A 73 17.20 1.31 13.57
CA GLU A 73 16.48 0.17 13.00
C GLU A 73 16.35 0.25 11.47
N TRP A 74 16.37 1.46 10.91
CA TRP A 74 16.26 1.71 9.47
C TRP A 74 17.57 2.19 8.84
N ARG A 75 18.70 2.02 9.54
CA ARG A 75 20.03 2.28 8.99
C ARG A 75 20.51 1.16 8.08
N SER A 76 20.12 -0.08 8.36
CA SER A 76 20.44 -1.25 7.54
C SER A 76 19.37 -2.32 7.70
N GLY A 77 19.21 -3.17 6.68
CA GLY A 77 18.29 -4.29 6.77
C GLY A 77 18.46 -5.28 5.64
N ASN A 78 17.68 -6.36 5.72
CA ASN A 78 17.61 -7.37 4.68
C ASN A 78 16.64 -6.97 3.56
N PHE A 79 16.77 -7.63 2.41
CA PHE A 79 15.92 -7.38 1.26
C PHE A 79 14.42 -7.55 1.57
N THR A 80 14.06 -8.56 2.34
CA THR A 80 12.67 -8.83 2.74
C THR A 80 12.04 -7.65 3.48
N LYS A 81 12.79 -6.97 4.37
CA LYS A 81 12.33 -5.77 5.07
C LYS A 81 12.14 -4.58 4.13
N LEU A 82 13.02 -4.41 3.14
CA LEU A 82 12.86 -3.38 2.12
C LEU A 82 11.62 -3.65 1.28
N LEU A 83 11.44 -4.90 0.84
CA LEU A 83 10.32 -5.29 0.00
C LEU A 83 8.98 -5.13 0.74
N ALA A 84 8.92 -5.51 2.02
CA ALA A 84 7.75 -5.27 2.87
C ALA A 84 7.40 -3.78 2.93
N PHE A 85 8.39 -2.89 3.03
CA PHE A 85 8.18 -1.45 3.01
C PHE A 85 7.68 -0.95 1.64
N LEU A 86 8.31 -1.36 0.55
CA LEU A 86 7.96 -0.92 -0.80
C LEU A 86 6.56 -1.42 -1.22
N ARG A 87 6.20 -2.63 -0.82
CA ARG A 87 4.88 -3.23 -1.07
C ARG A 87 3.80 -2.79 -0.09
N ASN A 88 4.19 -2.15 1.02
CA ASN A 88 3.30 -1.70 2.09
C ASN A 88 2.57 -2.86 2.80
N GLU A 89 3.25 -4.01 2.85
CA GLU A 89 2.78 -5.27 3.43
C GLU A 89 3.52 -5.60 4.74
N THR A 90 3.10 -6.65 5.43
CA THR A 90 3.85 -7.18 6.58
C THR A 90 5.14 -7.88 6.15
N TYR A 91 6.10 -8.00 7.07
CA TYR A 91 7.32 -8.77 6.82
C TYR A 91 7.04 -10.22 6.41
N ALA A 92 6.05 -10.85 7.04
CA ALA A 92 5.64 -12.22 6.74
C ALA A 92 5.09 -12.34 5.31
N GLU A 93 4.25 -11.39 4.87
CA GLU A 93 3.73 -11.36 3.51
C GLU A 93 4.84 -11.19 2.46
N ALA A 94 5.81 -10.31 2.72
CA ALA A 94 6.94 -10.12 1.81
C ALA A 94 7.84 -11.37 1.71
N ALA A 95 8.03 -12.08 2.83
CA ALA A 95 8.75 -13.35 2.86
C ALA A 95 8.02 -14.43 2.05
N GLU A 96 6.70 -14.56 2.23
CA GLU A 96 5.87 -15.49 1.46
C GLU A 96 5.87 -15.17 -0.03
N TYR A 97 5.82 -13.89 -0.40
CA TYR A 97 5.90 -13.45 -1.79
C TYR A 97 7.20 -13.91 -2.46
N LEU A 98 8.34 -13.67 -1.80
CA LEU A 98 9.65 -14.10 -2.31
C LEU A 98 9.72 -15.62 -2.42
N ALA A 99 9.22 -16.35 -1.42
CA ALA A 99 9.20 -17.80 -1.43
C ALA A 99 8.29 -18.37 -2.55
N LEU A 100 7.16 -17.74 -2.85
CA LEU A 100 6.25 -18.17 -3.91
C LEU A 100 6.82 -17.89 -5.31
N LYS A 101 7.47 -16.73 -5.47
CA LYS A 101 7.99 -16.27 -6.77
C LYS A 101 9.31 -16.94 -7.14
N TYR A 102 10.19 -17.16 -6.16
CA TYR A 102 11.56 -17.63 -6.36
C TYR A 102 11.85 -18.98 -5.70
N GLY A 103 10.90 -19.58 -4.98
CA GLY A 103 11.04 -20.95 -4.50
C GLY A 103 11.13 -21.92 -5.67
N GLU A 104 12.17 -22.76 -5.67
CA GLU A 104 12.31 -23.83 -6.64
C GLU A 104 11.07 -24.73 -6.63
N GLN A 105 10.52 -25.02 -7.80
CA GLN A 105 9.70 -26.22 -7.95
C GLN A 105 10.67 -27.40 -7.94
N PRO A 106 10.46 -28.43 -7.11
CA PRO A 106 11.21 -29.66 -7.26
C PRO A 106 11.01 -30.17 -8.70
N GLU A 107 12.11 -30.38 -9.43
CA GLU A 107 12.12 -31.22 -10.63
C GLU A 107 11.80 -32.65 -10.18
N ASP A 108 10.53 -33.03 -10.20
CA ASP A 108 10.13 -34.43 -10.06
C ASP A 108 9.23 -34.82 -11.24
N ASP A 109 9.79 -35.68 -12.10
CA ASP A 109 9.16 -36.48 -13.15
C ASP A 109 8.13 -37.49 -12.58
N ALA A 110 7.14 -36.99 -11.84
CA ALA A 110 5.99 -37.79 -11.44
C ALA A 110 4.75 -36.90 -11.41
N LEU A 111 3.85 -37.12 -12.37
CA LEU A 111 2.43 -36.87 -12.15
C LEU A 111 1.96 -37.83 -11.05
N PRO A 112 1.59 -37.30 -9.89
CA PRO A 112 0.25 -37.56 -9.41
C PRO A 112 -0.52 -36.26 -9.51
N LEU A 113 -1.80 -36.36 -9.86
CA LEU A 113 -2.81 -35.34 -9.59
C LEU A 113 -2.82 -35.04 -8.09
N ARG A 114 -1.83 -34.30 -7.59
CA ARG A 114 -1.97 -33.53 -6.37
C ARG A 114 -2.93 -32.44 -6.77
N THR A 115 -4.20 -32.70 -6.44
CA THR A 115 -5.16 -31.64 -6.14
C THR A 115 -4.35 -30.47 -5.61
N LYS A 116 -4.41 -29.33 -6.33
CA LYS A 116 -3.94 -28.08 -5.77
C LYS A 116 -4.52 -28.05 -4.38
N LYS A 117 -3.70 -28.34 -3.35
CA LYS A 117 -3.97 -27.80 -2.04
C LYS A 117 -3.82 -26.33 -2.31
N LEU A 118 -4.95 -25.72 -2.71
CA LEU A 118 -5.26 -24.35 -2.36
C LEU A 118 -4.61 -24.19 -0.99
N PRO A 119 -3.72 -23.21 -0.76
CA PRO A 119 -3.40 -22.84 0.58
C PRO A 119 -4.66 -22.20 1.20
N ASN A 120 -5.73 -22.98 1.34
CA ASN A 120 -6.72 -22.87 2.40
C ASN A 120 -6.10 -23.59 3.60
N LEU A 121 -5.07 -22.97 4.15
CA LEU A 121 -5.17 -22.67 5.56
C LEU A 121 -5.41 -21.17 5.55
N ALA A 122 -6.68 -20.78 5.52
CA ALA A 122 -7.06 -19.51 6.12
C ALA A 122 -6.46 -19.60 7.52
N GLN A 123 -5.26 -19.04 7.71
CA GLN A 123 -4.69 -18.92 9.02
C GLN A 123 -5.78 -18.22 9.80
N GLU A 124 -6.36 -18.89 10.78
CA GLU A 124 -7.45 -18.32 11.58
C GLU A 124 -6.87 -17.13 12.32
N TYR A 125 -6.88 -15.98 11.65
CA TYR A 125 -6.46 -14.74 12.23
C TYR A 125 -7.53 -14.44 13.28
N ARG A 126 -7.07 -14.27 14.51
CA ARG A 126 -7.92 -13.86 15.60
C ARG A 126 -7.98 -12.34 15.58
N PRO A 127 -9.18 -11.75 15.57
CA PRO A 127 -9.29 -10.32 15.69
C PRO A 127 -8.52 -9.76 16.87
N ILE A 128 -7.77 -8.70 16.60
CA ILE A 128 -7.07 -7.97 17.62
C ILE A 128 -8.14 -7.35 18.52
N ALA A 129 -7.96 -7.47 19.83
CA ALA A 129 -8.90 -6.88 20.77
C ALA A 129 -8.97 -5.36 20.57
N LEU A 130 -10.18 -4.81 20.43
CA LEU A 130 -10.40 -3.36 20.26
C LEU A 130 -9.84 -2.54 21.44
N SER A 131 -9.76 -3.14 22.63
CA SER A 131 -9.13 -2.54 23.81
C SER A 131 -7.67 -2.15 23.57
N THR A 132 -6.97 -2.80 22.63
CA THR A 132 -5.61 -2.44 22.21
C THR A 132 -5.53 -1.02 21.65
N LEU A 133 -6.63 -0.46 21.13
CA LEU A 133 -6.66 0.91 20.63
C LEU A 133 -6.88 1.95 21.72
N GLU A 134 -7.46 1.58 22.88
CA GLU A 134 -7.77 2.54 23.95
C GLU A 134 -6.52 3.22 24.49
N ARG A 135 -5.37 2.53 24.55
CA ARG A 135 -4.08 3.13 24.95
C ARG A 135 -3.55 4.20 23.98
N TYR A 136 -4.03 4.21 22.74
CA TYR A 136 -3.61 5.16 21.70
C TYR A 136 -4.68 6.22 21.39
N LYS A 137 -5.82 6.12 22.07
CA LYS A 137 -6.96 7.01 21.86
C LYS A 137 -6.59 8.42 22.31
N ARG A 138 -7.02 9.41 21.52
CA ARG A 138 -6.85 10.81 21.85
C ARG A 138 -8.21 11.47 22.03
N ALA A 139 -8.28 12.44 22.93
CA ALA A 139 -9.43 13.35 23.02
C ALA A 139 -9.48 14.29 21.79
N GLU A 140 -8.31 14.75 21.34
CA GLU A 140 -8.17 15.66 20.21
C GLU A 140 -7.62 14.96 18.96
N ALA A 141 -7.97 15.49 17.80
CA ALA A 141 -7.46 15.04 16.51
C ALA A 141 -5.91 15.08 16.49
N CYS A 142 -5.31 14.11 15.81
CA CYS A 142 -3.87 14.03 15.61
C CYS A 142 -3.39 15.23 14.76
N PRO A 143 -2.54 16.12 15.28
CA PRO A 143 -2.08 17.30 14.54
C PRO A 143 -1.42 16.97 13.21
N TYR A 144 -0.71 15.84 13.14
CA TYR A 144 -0.09 15.35 11.91
C TYR A 144 -1.11 15.08 10.80
N LEU A 145 -2.20 14.39 11.12
CA LEU A 145 -3.24 14.08 10.14
C LEU A 145 -4.05 15.31 9.77
N THR A 146 -4.28 16.20 10.73
CA THR A 146 -4.92 17.50 10.48
C THR A 146 -4.08 18.33 9.49
N GLY A 147 -2.75 18.37 9.67
CA GLY A 147 -1.82 19.00 8.72
C GLY A 147 -1.84 18.37 7.33
N ARG A 148 -2.22 17.08 7.24
CA ARG A 148 -2.47 16.36 5.99
C ARG A 148 -3.92 16.41 5.52
N CYS A 149 -4.66 17.45 5.92
CA CYS A 149 -6.02 17.68 5.46
C CYS A 149 -7.02 16.55 5.79
N VAL A 150 -6.74 15.76 6.84
CA VAL A 150 -7.71 14.80 7.37
C VAL A 150 -8.50 15.44 8.49
N SER A 151 -9.81 15.60 8.31
CA SER A 151 -10.69 16.27 9.27
C SER A 151 -10.81 15.49 10.58
N ALA A 152 -11.06 16.21 11.69
CA ALA A 152 -11.25 15.59 13.00
C ALA A 152 -12.40 14.56 13.01
N ASP A 153 -13.46 14.80 12.22
CA ASP A 153 -14.58 13.87 12.08
C ASP A 153 -14.16 12.56 11.42
N VAL A 154 -13.31 12.62 10.39
CA VAL A 154 -12.79 11.42 9.73
C VAL A 154 -11.81 10.68 10.64
N GLN A 155 -10.94 11.40 11.36
CA GLN A 155 -10.04 10.77 12.33
C GLN A 155 -10.82 10.01 13.41
N ARG A 156 -11.92 10.59 13.93
CA ARG A 156 -12.83 9.93 14.87
C ARG A 156 -13.58 8.75 14.24
N MET A 157 -14.10 8.92 13.02
CA MET A 157 -14.82 7.88 12.28
C MET A 157 -13.95 6.64 12.03
N MET A 158 -12.69 6.85 11.66
CA MET A 158 -11.69 5.80 11.40
C MET A 158 -10.97 5.32 12.66
N ARG A 159 -11.30 5.88 13.84
CA ARG A 159 -10.72 5.52 15.15
C ARG A 159 -9.18 5.60 15.17
N VAL A 160 -8.63 6.60 14.48
CA VAL A 160 -7.18 6.82 14.45
C VAL A 160 -6.68 7.23 15.84
N GLY A 161 -5.55 6.66 16.23
CA GLY A 161 -4.85 6.99 17.47
C GLY A 161 -3.47 7.59 17.24
N TYR A 162 -2.73 7.75 18.34
CA TYR A 162 -1.34 8.19 18.31
C TYR A 162 -0.55 7.50 19.42
N ASP A 163 0.61 6.96 19.07
CA ASP A 163 1.61 6.42 19.98
C ASP A 163 2.62 7.53 20.29
N ALA A 164 2.55 8.09 21.50
CA ALA A 164 3.43 9.17 21.95
C ALA A 164 4.87 8.70 22.21
N GLU A 165 5.06 7.44 22.61
CA GLU A 165 6.39 6.86 22.88
C GLU A 165 7.18 6.75 21.58
N ARG A 166 6.53 6.21 20.54
CA ARG A 166 7.16 5.98 19.23
C ARG A 166 6.96 7.11 18.23
N LYS A 167 6.26 8.18 18.62
CA LYS A 167 5.89 9.32 17.78
C LYS A 167 5.25 8.89 16.46
N ALA A 168 4.31 7.94 16.54
CA ALA A 168 3.68 7.30 15.38
C ALA A 168 2.15 7.48 15.39
N VAL A 169 1.56 7.73 14.23
CA VAL A 169 0.11 7.67 14.05
C VAL A 169 -0.34 6.22 13.95
N VAL A 170 -1.44 5.91 14.64
CA VAL A 170 -1.99 4.56 14.76
C VAL A 170 -3.22 4.47 13.86
N ILE A 171 -3.10 3.74 12.76
CA ILE A 171 -4.13 3.60 11.72
C ILE A 171 -4.71 2.18 11.80
N PRO A 172 -5.86 1.99 12.45
CA PRO A 172 -6.49 0.67 12.56
C PRO A 172 -7.15 0.25 11.25
N TRP A 173 -7.02 -1.04 10.93
CA TRP A 173 -7.63 -1.68 9.78
C TRP A 173 -8.75 -2.61 10.27
N PHE A 174 -9.99 -2.34 9.88
CA PHE A 174 -11.16 -3.13 10.28
C PHE A 174 -11.59 -4.11 9.18
N ASN A 175 -12.14 -5.25 9.58
CA ASN A 175 -12.82 -6.18 8.68
C ASN A 175 -14.24 -5.66 8.34
N ALA A 176 -14.88 -6.29 7.36
CA ALA A 176 -16.24 -5.98 6.94
C ALA A 176 -17.27 -6.02 8.10
N ASP A 177 -17.08 -6.90 9.08
CA ASP A 177 -17.92 -7.03 10.27
C ASP A 177 -17.64 -5.97 11.36
N GLY A 178 -16.65 -5.10 11.14
CA GLY A 178 -16.22 -4.06 12.09
C GLY A 178 -15.25 -4.54 13.17
N THR A 179 -14.81 -5.80 13.14
CA THR A 179 -13.73 -6.30 14.02
C THR A 179 -12.36 -5.77 13.58
N LEU A 180 -11.41 -5.65 14.50
CA LEU A 180 -10.07 -5.10 14.21
C LEU A 180 -9.14 -6.17 13.61
N GLY A 181 -8.85 -6.03 12.32
CA GLY A 181 -7.96 -6.87 11.52
C GLY A 181 -6.49 -6.70 11.82
N ASN A 182 -6.03 -5.46 11.67
CA ASN A 182 -4.63 -5.13 11.86
C ASN A 182 -4.52 -3.67 12.31
N VAL A 183 -3.34 -3.26 12.74
CA VAL A 183 -3.05 -1.86 13.08
C VAL A 183 -1.72 -1.49 12.47
N LYS A 184 -1.72 -0.43 11.67
CA LYS A 184 -0.52 0.18 11.12
C LYS A 184 -0.06 1.30 12.02
N PHE A 185 1.23 1.36 12.26
CA PHE A 185 1.89 2.45 12.95
C PHE A 185 2.80 3.14 11.95
N ARG A 186 2.57 4.42 11.71
CA ARG A 186 3.40 5.22 10.80
C ARG A 186 4.08 6.34 11.57
N LYS A 187 5.41 6.43 11.50
CA LYS A 187 6.12 7.54 12.15
C LYS A 187 5.72 8.88 11.53
N VAL A 188 5.68 9.91 12.37
CA VAL A 188 5.31 11.27 11.94
C VAL A 188 6.47 11.98 11.24
N ALA A 189 7.69 11.85 11.78
CA ALA A 189 8.88 12.52 11.26
C ALA A 189 9.47 11.84 10.01
N GLU A 190 9.18 10.55 9.83
CA GLU A 190 9.73 9.70 8.77
C GLU A 190 8.60 9.11 7.91
N LYS A 191 8.97 8.34 6.89
CA LYS A 191 8.01 7.55 6.10
C LYS A 191 7.91 6.11 6.60
N THR A 192 8.72 5.72 7.59
CA THR A 192 8.76 4.38 8.18
C THR A 192 7.43 4.01 8.83
N PHE A 193 7.06 2.74 8.68
CA PHE A 193 5.86 2.17 9.28
C PHE A 193 6.05 0.69 9.58
N TRP A 194 5.18 0.16 10.44
CA TRP A 194 5.08 -1.26 10.73
C TRP A 194 3.62 -1.63 11.04
N TYR A 195 3.33 -2.92 10.98
CA TYR A 195 2.03 -3.49 11.34
C TYR A 195 2.12 -4.27 12.65
N THR A 196 0.97 -4.51 13.28
CA THR A 196 0.90 -5.34 14.48
C THR A 196 1.20 -6.78 14.14
N LYS A 197 2.11 -7.41 14.92
CA LYS A 197 2.43 -8.84 14.77
C LYS A 197 1.18 -9.68 15.04
N GLY A 198 0.92 -10.66 14.18
CA GLY A 198 -0.26 -11.53 14.29
C GLY A 198 -1.59 -10.89 13.84
N GLY A 199 -1.55 -9.66 13.31
CA GLY A 199 -2.71 -9.09 12.62
C GLY A 199 -2.97 -9.76 11.28
N ARG A 200 -4.19 -9.58 10.76
CA ARG A 200 -4.59 -10.10 9.45
C ARG A 200 -3.69 -9.55 8.33
N PRO A 201 -3.27 -10.37 7.36
CA PRO A 201 -2.48 -9.93 6.20
C PRO A 201 -3.16 -8.77 5.47
N ILE A 202 -2.39 -7.72 5.14
CA ILE A 202 -2.93 -6.51 4.47
C ILE A 202 -3.38 -6.83 3.05
N ARG A 203 -2.74 -7.80 2.39
CA ARG A 203 -3.15 -8.31 1.07
C ARG A 203 -4.58 -8.87 1.07
N GLU A 204 -5.14 -9.22 2.22
CA GLU A 204 -6.51 -9.75 2.37
C GLU A 204 -7.52 -8.72 2.87
N MET A 205 -7.08 -7.48 3.12
CA MET A 205 -7.91 -6.45 3.73
C MET A 205 -8.15 -5.27 2.78
N LEU A 206 -9.20 -4.50 3.03
CA LEU A 206 -9.41 -3.19 2.42
C LEU A 206 -9.69 -2.17 3.51
N TYR A 207 -8.86 -1.13 3.57
CA TYR A 207 -9.04 -0.07 4.53
C TYR A 207 -10.35 0.68 4.23
N GLY A 208 -11.16 0.94 5.25
CA GLY A 208 -12.46 1.61 5.11
C GLY A 208 -13.62 0.72 4.68
N ILE A 209 -13.42 -0.59 4.46
CA ILE A 209 -14.51 -1.51 4.08
C ILE A 209 -15.59 -1.59 5.16
N ASP A 210 -15.24 -1.47 6.44
CA ASP A 210 -16.21 -1.44 7.54
C ASP A 210 -17.13 -0.21 7.44
N ILE A 211 -16.63 0.93 6.94
CA ILE A 211 -17.43 2.13 6.71
C ILE A 211 -18.44 1.90 5.60
N VAL A 212 -18.04 1.18 4.55
CA VAL A 212 -18.93 0.83 3.43
C VAL A 212 -20.14 0.07 3.95
N TYR A 213 -19.93 -0.96 4.77
CA TYR A 213 -21.03 -1.73 5.39
C TYR A 213 -21.81 -0.90 6.40
N ARG A 214 -21.13 -0.23 7.34
CA ARG A 214 -21.79 0.54 8.42
C ARG A 214 -22.67 1.69 7.90
N ARG A 215 -22.35 2.25 6.73
CA ARG A 215 -23.08 3.38 6.13
C ARG A 215 -23.85 3.02 4.86
N ASN A 216 -23.90 1.73 4.49
CA ASN A 216 -24.52 1.23 3.26
C ASN A 216 -24.09 2.04 2.02
N VAL A 217 -22.79 2.25 1.88
CA VAL A 217 -22.21 3.05 0.79
C VAL A 217 -22.32 2.27 -0.53
N THR A 218 -22.93 2.89 -1.54
CA THR A 218 -23.04 2.29 -2.89
C THR A 218 -22.01 2.80 -3.89
N ARG A 219 -21.34 3.93 -3.60
CA ARG A 219 -20.24 4.48 -4.41
C ARG A 219 -19.07 4.88 -3.52
N ALA A 220 -17.88 4.35 -3.81
CA ALA A 220 -16.66 4.73 -3.11
C ALA A 220 -15.48 4.97 -4.08
N CYS A 221 -14.58 5.86 -3.70
CA CYS A 221 -13.28 5.98 -4.33
C CYS A 221 -12.35 4.86 -3.89
N ILE A 222 -11.46 4.38 -4.77
CA ILE A 222 -10.35 3.48 -4.40
C ILE A 222 -9.02 4.17 -4.66
N VAL A 223 -8.12 4.06 -3.68
CA VAL A 223 -6.76 4.64 -3.68
C VAL A 223 -5.76 3.63 -3.10
N GLU A 224 -4.46 3.93 -3.22
CA GLU A 224 -3.41 3.02 -2.75
C GLU A 224 -3.18 3.10 -1.23
N ALA A 225 -3.22 4.30 -0.64
CA ALA A 225 -2.86 4.50 0.76
C ALA A 225 -4.03 4.98 1.65
N GLU A 226 -3.94 4.68 2.94
CA GLU A 226 -4.98 4.95 3.92
C GLU A 226 -5.15 6.46 4.18
N ILE A 227 -4.07 7.22 4.08
CA ILE A 227 -4.11 8.68 4.24
C ILE A 227 -4.88 9.31 3.09
N ASP A 228 -4.68 8.88 1.85
CA ASP A 228 -5.44 9.36 0.69
C ASP A 228 -6.93 9.05 0.85
N ALA A 229 -7.26 7.84 1.31
CA ALA A 229 -8.66 7.47 1.57
C ALA A 229 -9.27 8.39 2.63
N MET A 230 -8.55 8.65 3.73
CA MET A 230 -9.01 9.58 4.76
C MET A 230 -9.12 11.04 4.26
N THR A 231 -8.25 11.47 3.36
CA THR A 231 -8.34 12.80 2.74
C THR A 231 -9.57 12.89 1.83
N LEU A 232 -9.87 11.86 1.03
CA LEU A 232 -11.08 11.80 0.21
C LEU A 232 -12.35 11.78 1.07
N MET A 233 -12.35 11.03 2.18
CA MET A 233 -13.41 11.06 3.19
C MET A 233 -13.59 12.45 3.78
N SER A 234 -12.50 13.18 4.02
CA SER A 234 -12.52 14.55 4.53
C SER A 234 -13.05 15.54 3.50
N ALA A 235 -12.88 15.23 2.22
CA ALA A 235 -13.51 15.92 1.10
C ALA A 235 -14.97 15.49 0.85
N GLY A 236 -15.54 14.63 1.70
CA GLY A 236 -16.94 14.21 1.65
C GLY A 236 -17.23 13.08 0.66
N MET A 237 -16.21 12.33 0.22
CA MET A 237 -16.38 11.16 -0.65
C MET A 237 -16.07 9.89 0.15
N ALA A 238 -16.93 8.88 0.08
CA ALA A 238 -16.57 7.58 0.64
C ALA A 238 -15.34 7.02 -0.09
N ALA A 239 -14.42 6.40 0.63
CA ALA A 239 -13.18 5.89 0.04
C ALA A 239 -12.74 4.60 0.72
N ILE A 240 -12.04 3.77 -0.03
CA ILE A 240 -11.35 2.56 0.43
C ILE A 240 -9.89 2.58 -0.05
N ALA A 241 -8.99 1.91 0.66
CA ALA A 241 -7.60 1.78 0.23
C ALA A 241 -7.11 0.34 0.18
N THR A 242 -6.27 0.04 -0.80
CA THR A 242 -5.61 -1.26 -0.94
C THR A 242 -4.46 -1.46 0.05
N GLY A 243 -3.85 -0.38 0.56
CA GLY A 243 -2.72 -0.45 1.48
C GLY A 243 -1.44 -0.89 0.80
N GLY A 244 -1.23 -0.49 -0.46
CA GLY A 244 -0.13 -0.94 -1.31
C GLY A 244 -0.57 -1.18 -2.75
N ALA A 245 0.41 -1.48 -3.62
CA ALA A 245 0.22 -1.58 -5.05
C ALA A 245 -0.32 -2.94 -5.55
N THR A 246 -0.66 -3.88 -4.65
CA THR A 246 -1.15 -5.22 -5.04
C THR A 246 -2.66 -5.33 -4.86
N PHE A 247 -3.37 -5.78 -5.90
CA PHE A 247 -4.82 -6.01 -5.86
C PHE A 247 -5.15 -7.51 -5.97
N THR A 248 -5.39 -8.14 -4.82
CA THR A 248 -5.64 -9.59 -4.72
C THR A 248 -7.10 -9.98 -4.96
N GLU A 249 -7.35 -11.27 -5.20
CA GLU A 249 -8.70 -11.83 -5.26
C GLU A 249 -9.47 -11.63 -3.95
N ASP A 250 -8.80 -11.64 -2.80
CA ASP A 250 -9.44 -11.35 -1.51
C ASP A 250 -9.99 -9.93 -1.45
N LYS A 251 -9.24 -8.94 -1.95
CA LYS A 251 -9.71 -7.55 -2.06
C LYS A 251 -10.87 -7.44 -3.06
N ARG A 252 -10.77 -8.11 -4.21
CA ARG A 252 -11.86 -8.19 -5.19
C ARG A 252 -13.13 -8.73 -4.52
N ARG A 253 -13.05 -9.86 -3.83
CA ARG A 253 -14.16 -10.50 -3.12
C ARG A 253 -14.78 -9.57 -2.08
N LEU A 254 -13.96 -8.88 -1.28
CA LEU A 254 -14.45 -7.90 -0.30
C LEU A 254 -15.27 -6.78 -0.95
N ILE A 255 -14.86 -6.30 -2.12
CA ILE A 255 -15.60 -5.29 -2.88
C ILE A 255 -16.89 -5.86 -3.44
N VAL A 256 -16.83 -6.99 -4.15
CA VAL A 256 -17.99 -7.58 -4.84
C VAL A 256 -19.08 -8.01 -3.88
N GLN A 257 -18.71 -8.45 -2.67
CA GLN A 257 -19.67 -8.82 -1.62
C GLN A 257 -20.22 -7.63 -0.84
N SER A 258 -19.63 -6.44 -1.01
CA SER A 258 -20.06 -5.24 -0.31
C SER A 258 -21.27 -4.57 -0.99
N PRO A 259 -21.93 -3.61 -0.32
CA PRO A 259 -22.98 -2.78 -0.92
C PRO A 259 -22.53 -1.88 -2.09
N LEU A 260 -21.25 -1.89 -2.47
CA LEU A 260 -20.74 -1.05 -3.54
C LEU A 260 -21.31 -1.48 -4.91
N GLU A 261 -21.91 -0.52 -5.60
CA GLU A 261 -22.35 -0.64 -6.99
C GLU A 261 -21.40 0.08 -7.96
N GLU A 262 -20.60 1.01 -7.46
CA GLU A 262 -19.62 1.75 -8.25
C GLU A 262 -18.33 2.03 -7.47
N ILE A 263 -17.20 1.79 -8.12
CA ILE A 263 -15.88 2.23 -7.67
C ILE A 263 -15.34 3.33 -8.59
N VAL A 264 -14.85 4.40 -7.96
CA VAL A 264 -14.13 5.47 -8.64
C VAL A 264 -12.64 5.30 -8.39
N ILE A 265 -11.88 4.90 -9.40
CA ILE A 265 -10.43 4.80 -9.28
C ILE A 265 -9.83 6.22 -9.29
N VAL A 266 -9.22 6.61 -8.18
CA VAL A 266 -8.50 7.88 -8.02
C VAL A 266 -7.01 7.55 -8.01
N ARG A 267 -6.28 8.04 -9.02
CA ARG A 267 -4.92 7.59 -9.34
C ARG A 267 -3.90 8.71 -9.23
N ASP A 268 -2.68 8.33 -8.87
CA ASP A 268 -1.46 9.12 -9.02
C ASP A 268 -1.03 9.23 -10.49
N ASN A 269 -0.21 10.21 -10.85
CA ASN A 269 0.14 10.47 -12.25
C ASN A 269 1.38 9.73 -12.78
N ASP A 270 1.73 8.57 -12.21
CA ASP A 270 2.92 7.80 -12.61
C ASP A 270 2.61 6.49 -13.36
N ARG A 271 3.68 5.78 -13.75
CA ARG A 271 3.61 4.51 -14.48
C ARG A 271 3.09 3.35 -13.60
N ALA A 272 3.39 3.36 -12.30
CA ALA A 272 2.95 2.33 -11.37
C ALA A 272 1.43 2.39 -11.18
N GLY A 273 0.89 3.59 -10.96
CA GLY A 273 -0.54 3.84 -10.86
C GLY A 273 -1.31 3.42 -12.11
N ARG A 274 -0.72 3.48 -13.31
CA ARG A 274 -1.36 2.96 -14.55
C ARG A 274 -1.54 1.45 -14.53
N ARG A 275 -0.53 0.70 -14.07
CA ARG A 275 -0.61 -0.77 -13.97
C ARG A 275 -1.64 -1.17 -12.91
N TRP A 276 -1.55 -0.57 -11.73
CA TRP A 276 -2.49 -0.79 -10.63
C TRP A 276 -3.94 -0.51 -11.02
N ARG A 277 -4.19 0.60 -11.73
CA ARG A 277 -5.50 0.92 -12.31
C ARG A 277 -6.01 -0.18 -13.23
N ASN A 278 -5.19 -0.67 -14.14
CA ASN A 278 -5.60 -1.70 -15.11
C ASN A 278 -5.89 -3.03 -14.42
N GLU A 279 -5.12 -3.39 -13.40
CA GLU A 279 -5.34 -4.58 -12.57
C GLU A 279 -6.71 -4.53 -11.88
N ILE A 280 -7.02 -3.43 -11.19
CA ILE A 280 -8.33 -3.21 -10.56
C ILE A 280 -9.45 -3.26 -11.60
N TYR A 281 -9.24 -2.57 -12.73
CA TYR A 281 -10.23 -2.52 -13.80
C TYR A 281 -10.57 -3.92 -14.32
N GLU A 282 -9.57 -4.71 -14.71
CA GLU A 282 -9.80 -6.06 -15.23
C GLU A 282 -10.43 -6.98 -14.19
N ALA A 283 -10.03 -6.86 -12.92
CA ALA A 283 -10.55 -7.68 -11.83
C ALA A 283 -12.03 -7.39 -11.50
N LEU A 284 -12.49 -6.14 -11.67
CA LEU A 284 -13.79 -5.70 -11.17
C LEU A 284 -14.83 -5.37 -12.26
N ARG A 285 -14.41 -5.12 -13.51
CA ARG A 285 -15.30 -4.57 -14.56
C ARG A 285 -16.53 -5.42 -14.90
N LYS A 286 -16.55 -6.70 -14.51
CA LYS A 286 -17.69 -7.62 -14.74
C LYS A 286 -18.70 -7.61 -13.60
N ASP A 287 -18.29 -7.15 -12.41
CA ASP A 287 -19.06 -7.27 -11.17
C ASP A 287 -19.60 -5.92 -10.68
N ILE A 288 -18.87 -4.83 -10.92
CA ILE A 288 -19.19 -3.49 -10.40
C ILE A 288 -18.96 -2.41 -11.46
N ARG A 289 -19.70 -1.29 -11.39
CA ARG A 289 -19.44 -0.13 -12.28
C ARG A 289 -18.10 0.50 -11.91
N ILE A 290 -17.31 0.88 -12.92
CA ILE A 290 -16.02 1.52 -12.73
C ILE A 290 -16.02 2.88 -13.41
N SER A 291 -15.63 3.89 -12.64
CA SER A 291 -15.39 5.25 -13.09
C SER A 291 -13.96 5.66 -12.75
N PHE A 292 -13.45 6.67 -13.44
CA PHE A 292 -12.11 7.22 -13.18
C PHE A 292 -12.21 8.68 -12.80
N ALA A 293 -11.37 9.11 -11.86
CA ALA A 293 -11.13 10.51 -11.57
C ALA A 293 -9.63 10.78 -11.48
N THR A 294 -9.17 11.85 -12.13
CA THR A 294 -7.74 12.21 -12.17
C THR A 294 -7.52 13.55 -11.48
N ILE A 295 -6.38 13.67 -10.81
CA ILE A 295 -5.93 14.91 -10.20
C ILE A 295 -5.10 15.69 -11.23
N PRO A 296 -5.29 17.02 -11.37
CA PRO A 296 -4.45 17.84 -12.25
C PRO A 296 -3.01 17.94 -11.71
N VAL A 297 -2.02 17.73 -12.59
CA VAL A 297 -0.57 17.94 -12.33
C VAL A 297 -0.04 19.31 -12.74
N VAL A 298 -0.94 20.21 -13.16
CA VAL A 298 -0.60 21.57 -13.58
C VAL A 298 -1.55 22.53 -12.86
N PRO A 299 -1.07 23.63 -12.27
CA PRO A 299 0.29 24.18 -12.35
C PRO A 299 1.33 23.58 -11.38
N LEU A 300 0.92 22.76 -10.41
CA LEU A 300 1.82 22.07 -9.48
C LEU A 300 1.88 20.57 -9.77
N SER A 301 3.08 20.00 -9.76
CA SER A 301 3.32 18.55 -9.83
C SER A 301 2.96 17.90 -8.50
N VAL A 302 1.67 17.75 -8.26
CA VAL A 302 1.09 16.99 -7.14
C VAL A 302 0.96 15.52 -7.52
N LYS A 303 1.37 14.64 -6.62
CA LYS A 303 1.46 13.20 -6.89
C LYS A 303 0.15 12.47 -6.60
N ASP A 304 -0.47 12.80 -5.48
CA ASP A 304 -1.57 12.05 -4.88
C ASP A 304 -2.72 13.00 -4.38
N PRO A 305 -3.90 12.46 -4.00
CA PRO A 305 -5.00 13.25 -3.45
C PRO A 305 -4.62 14.05 -2.21
N ASN A 306 -3.71 13.53 -1.37
CA ASN A 306 -3.27 14.18 -0.16
C ASN A 306 -2.44 15.44 -0.43
N GLU A 307 -1.48 15.38 -1.36
CA GLU A 307 -0.68 16.51 -1.81
C GLU A 307 -1.56 17.58 -2.47
N TYR A 308 -2.54 17.18 -3.28
CA TYR A 308 -3.50 18.14 -3.86
C TYR A 308 -4.32 18.85 -2.77
N ALA A 309 -4.84 18.10 -1.79
CA ALA A 309 -5.58 18.70 -0.68
C ALA A 309 -4.71 19.65 0.16
N GLN A 310 -3.43 19.31 0.39
CA GLN A 310 -2.51 20.19 1.10
C GLN A 310 -2.22 21.48 0.33
N ALA A 311 -2.12 21.42 -1.00
CA ALA A 311 -1.85 22.58 -1.84
C ALA A 311 -3.08 23.49 -2.06
N TYR A 312 -4.28 22.90 -2.20
CA TYR A 312 -5.47 23.62 -2.66
C TYR A 312 -6.69 23.52 -1.73
N GLY A 313 -6.61 22.70 -0.67
CA GLY A 313 -7.70 22.43 0.25
C GLY A 313 -8.63 21.29 -0.18
N VAL A 314 -9.30 20.69 0.80
CA VAL A 314 -10.23 19.56 0.60
C VAL A 314 -11.45 19.93 -0.26
N GLY A 315 -11.90 21.19 -0.22
CA GLY A 315 -13.00 21.67 -1.05
C GLY A 315 -12.63 21.68 -2.55
N ALA A 316 -11.42 22.13 -2.87
CA ALA A 316 -10.90 22.09 -4.24
C ALA A 316 -10.71 20.65 -4.73
N LEU A 317 -10.20 19.77 -3.86
CA LEU A 317 -10.09 18.33 -4.16
C LEU A 317 -11.45 17.73 -4.53
N ARG A 318 -12.49 18.00 -3.74
CA ARG A 318 -13.86 17.53 -4.04
C ARG A 318 -14.33 18.04 -5.39
N ALA A 319 -14.21 19.35 -5.62
CA ALA A 319 -14.70 19.98 -6.86
C ALA A 319 -13.99 19.42 -8.10
N VAL A 320 -12.66 19.22 -8.02
CA VAL A 320 -11.90 18.73 -9.17
C VAL A 320 -12.21 17.28 -9.51
N LEU A 321 -12.37 16.42 -8.49
CA LEU A 321 -12.69 15.00 -8.71
C LEU A 321 -14.11 14.83 -9.24
N LEU A 322 -15.09 15.58 -8.72
CA LEU A 322 -16.46 15.56 -9.26
C LEU A 322 -16.51 16.04 -10.72
N ARG A 323 -15.76 17.11 -11.06
CA ARG A 323 -15.69 17.63 -12.44
C ARG A 323 -15.02 16.65 -13.40
N ARG A 324 -14.05 15.86 -12.90
CA ARG A 324 -13.26 14.92 -13.71
C ARG A 324 -13.74 13.48 -13.62
N LEU A 325 -14.86 13.23 -12.94
CA LEU A 325 -15.47 11.90 -12.87
C LEU A 325 -15.94 11.50 -14.27
N ARG A 326 -15.36 10.43 -14.81
CA ARG A 326 -15.75 9.88 -16.11
C ARG A 326 -16.27 8.45 -15.94
N PRO A 327 -17.54 8.18 -16.27
CA PRO A 327 -18.03 6.82 -16.46
C PRO A 327 -17.31 6.16 -17.63
N ILE A 328 -17.05 4.86 -17.53
CA ILE A 328 -16.32 4.16 -18.59
C ILE A 328 -17.04 4.16 -19.95
N ALA A 329 -18.38 4.17 -19.95
CA ALA A 329 -19.20 4.18 -21.17
C ALA A 329 -19.02 5.44 -22.03
N THR A 330 -18.48 6.52 -21.47
CA THR A 330 -18.24 7.80 -22.18
C THR A 330 -16.80 7.92 -22.71
N LEU A 331 -15.96 6.92 -22.48
CA LEU A 331 -14.60 6.84 -23.04
C LEU A 331 -14.68 6.27 -24.47
N ARG A 332 -14.95 7.14 -25.46
CA ARG A 332 -14.72 6.81 -26.87
C ARG A 332 -13.21 6.81 -27.12
N GLY A 333 -12.68 5.65 -27.50
CA GLY A 333 -11.23 5.39 -27.56
C GLY A 333 -10.83 4.55 -26.35
N GLY A 334 -10.39 3.31 -26.58
CA GLY A 334 -10.12 2.35 -25.50
C GLY A 334 -9.15 2.87 -24.43
N LEU A 335 -8.92 2.09 -23.36
CA LEU A 335 -8.00 2.41 -22.25
C LEU A 335 -6.59 2.89 -22.66
N CYS A 336 -6.22 2.75 -23.94
CA CYS A 336 -4.99 3.20 -24.57
C CYS A 336 -4.90 4.73 -24.77
N ASP A 337 -6.00 5.44 -25.01
CA ASP A 337 -5.97 6.86 -25.42
C ASP A 337 -5.73 7.86 -24.26
N MET A 338 -5.40 7.34 -23.07
CA MET A 338 -4.99 8.12 -21.90
C MET A 338 -3.56 7.77 -21.43
N MET A 339 -2.67 7.41 -22.36
CA MET A 339 -1.24 7.17 -22.08
C MET A 339 -0.54 8.42 -21.54
#